data_AF-A0A848WFW7-F1
#
_entry.id   AF-A0A848WFW7-F1
#
_cell.length_a   1.000
_cell.length_b   1.000
_cell.length_c   1.000
_cell.angle_alpha   90.00
_cell.angle_beta   90.00
_cell.angle_gamma   90.00
#
_symmetry.space_group_name_H-M   'P 1'
#
loop_
_entity.id
_entity.type
_entity.pdbx_description
1 polymer ?
#
loop_
_entity_poly.entity_id
_entity_poly.type
_entity_poly.pdbx_seq_one_letter_code
_entity_poly.pdbx_strand_id
1 'polypeptide(L)'
;MLDISSSMNGSNRLTNLKTAMNEFITRVIPEDSSGPSTISVSIIPYSMTVNPGDMISSYYDIQGKHSYSSCVFFENTAFDTLAIDVDEPLERYSHYADGSSGYHADGTINLPYCPDNEILVHSTLRSELSQAVADLRGWDATGIDIGVKWGLHLLDPSFRPVLSDLASKGDRSADLINSPGAYSSRLVKKIMVLMSDGENDGQRDLVREEFREGPSPVWIDPDTGDYSVLVLDGRVTGSANTNDTTSRWYHEDSDDIEAFPDLPGASVTNWEDVESEMVRMDWPDVFNVAKSTHLANKFFRTAYEQGYIDQDLYDDYRRPYNNRISDAGPNGTIQRISDICTLAKNAGVEIFGISFDPPSDAAQEVISDCATSAAHFFPVEGLEISNAFAAIGQNISLLRLTN
;
A
#
# COMPACT_ATOMS: atom_id res chain seq x y z
N MET A 1 -0.32 -5.40 13.76
CA MET A 1 -0.62 -4.58 12.57
C MET A 1 -1.12 -3.26 13.09
N LEU A 2 -0.57 -2.18 12.57
CA LEU A 2 -0.81 -0.83 13.06
C LEU A 2 -1.40 -0.01 11.92
N ASP A 3 -2.65 0.40 12.10
CA ASP A 3 -3.28 1.36 11.21
C ASP A 3 -2.49 2.68 11.22
N ILE A 4 -2.07 3.10 10.03
CA ILE A 4 -1.41 4.37 9.79
C ILE A 4 -2.20 5.19 8.78
N SER A 5 -3.51 4.98 8.62
CA SER A 5 -4.34 5.73 7.69
C SER A 5 -4.38 7.25 8.02
N SER A 6 -4.96 8.05 7.12
CA SER A 6 -4.92 9.51 7.26
C SER A 6 -5.71 9.99 8.49
N SER A 7 -6.74 9.22 8.91
CA SER A 7 -7.52 9.48 10.12
C SER A 7 -6.65 9.41 11.38
N MET A 8 -5.55 8.65 11.36
CA MET A 8 -4.60 8.53 12.47
C MET A 8 -3.76 9.80 12.69
N ASN A 9 -3.69 10.71 11.71
CA ASN A 9 -3.07 12.02 11.89
C ASN A 9 -3.94 12.99 12.71
N GLY A 10 -5.23 12.68 12.91
CA GLY A 10 -6.15 13.46 13.71
C GLY A 10 -6.00 13.20 15.22
N SER A 11 -6.43 14.17 16.04
CA SER A 11 -6.66 14.00 17.49
C SER A 11 -5.52 13.39 18.31
N ASN A 12 -4.26 13.56 17.86
CA ASN A 12 -3.07 12.91 18.44
C ASN A 12 -3.07 11.37 18.40
N ARG A 13 -3.91 10.74 17.57
CA ARG A 13 -4.06 9.28 17.51
C ARG A 13 -2.72 8.57 17.25
N LEU A 14 -2.01 8.94 16.19
CA LEU A 14 -0.71 8.35 15.88
C LEU A 14 0.33 8.60 16.99
N THR A 15 0.32 9.78 17.62
CA THR A 15 1.20 10.10 18.77
C THR A 15 0.91 9.20 19.97
N ASN A 16 -0.37 8.99 20.30
CA ASN A 16 -0.79 8.14 21.40
C ASN A 16 -0.47 6.67 21.11
N LEU A 17 -0.69 6.21 19.88
CA LEU A 17 -0.27 4.89 19.41
C LEU A 17 1.24 4.68 19.61
N LYS A 18 2.07 5.61 19.12
CA LYS A 18 3.53 5.52 19.23
C LYS A 18 3.98 5.42 20.69
N THR A 19 3.33 6.17 21.57
CA THR A 19 3.62 6.14 23.01
C THR A 19 3.25 4.77 23.60
N ALA A 20 2.01 4.32 23.40
CA ALA A 20 1.51 3.06 23.94
C ALA A 20 2.26 1.83 23.41
N MET A 21 2.62 1.82 22.12
CA MET A 21 3.36 0.72 21.51
C MET A 21 4.81 0.66 22.03
N ASN A 22 5.46 1.80 22.29
CA ASN A 22 6.79 1.82 22.91
C ASN A 22 6.76 1.30 24.36
N GLU A 23 5.72 1.62 25.12
CA GLU A 23 5.51 1.06 26.47
C GLU A 23 5.31 -0.46 26.40
N PHE A 24 4.52 -0.95 25.43
CA PHE A 24 4.33 -2.37 25.17
C PHE A 24 5.64 -3.09 24.83
N ILE A 25 6.41 -2.55 23.88
CA ILE A 25 7.71 -3.09 23.47
C ILE A 25 8.64 -3.18 24.68
N THR A 26 8.75 -2.12 25.47
CA THR A 26 9.61 -2.09 26.67
C THR A 26 9.20 -3.15 27.70
N ARG A 27 7.91 -3.46 27.79
CA ARG A 27 7.37 -4.46 28.73
C ARG A 27 7.55 -5.90 28.27
N VAL A 28 7.30 -6.17 26.98
CA VAL A 28 7.23 -7.53 26.43
C VAL A 28 8.60 -8.00 25.96
N ILE A 29 9.38 -7.11 25.37
CA ILE A 29 10.67 -7.43 24.77
C ILE A 29 11.77 -7.16 25.80
N PRO A 30 12.62 -8.15 26.13
CA PRO A 30 13.78 -7.95 26.99
C PRO A 30 14.69 -6.82 26.49
N GLU A 31 15.59 -6.33 27.35
CA GLU A 31 16.65 -5.44 26.89
C GLU A 31 17.57 -6.18 25.91
N ASP A 32 18.08 -5.43 24.94
CA ASP A 32 18.96 -5.97 23.90
C ASP A 32 20.18 -6.60 24.56
N SER A 33 20.33 -7.90 24.35
CA SER A 33 21.40 -8.71 24.94
C SER A 33 21.82 -9.82 23.99
N SER A 34 23.00 -10.39 24.21
CA SER A 34 23.52 -11.50 23.41
C SER A 34 22.96 -12.87 23.80
N GLY A 35 21.96 -12.92 24.68
CA GLY A 35 21.29 -14.14 25.09
C GLY A 35 20.19 -14.56 24.11
N PRO A 36 19.73 -15.81 24.18
CA PRO A 36 18.68 -16.30 23.29
C PRO A 36 17.36 -15.54 23.51
N SER A 37 16.71 -15.13 22.42
CA SER A 37 15.40 -14.49 22.49
C SER A 37 14.29 -15.52 22.31
N THR A 38 13.30 -15.48 23.20
CA THR A 38 12.10 -16.34 23.12
C THR A 38 10.92 -15.65 22.43
N ILE A 39 11.06 -14.38 22.04
CA ILE A 39 10.00 -13.57 21.45
C ILE A 39 10.57 -12.84 20.22
N SER A 40 9.85 -12.96 19.10
CA SER A 40 10.05 -12.13 17.90
C SER A 40 8.76 -11.39 17.59
N VAL A 41 8.86 -10.13 17.21
CA VAL A 41 7.71 -9.29 16.84
C VAL A 41 7.89 -8.77 15.43
N SER A 42 6.81 -8.84 14.65
CA SER A 42 6.70 -8.11 13.40
C SER A 42 5.86 -6.85 13.64
N ILE A 43 6.30 -5.71 13.11
CA ILE A 43 5.49 -4.49 13.01
C ILE A 43 5.07 -4.37 11.55
N ILE A 44 3.76 -4.33 11.32
CA ILE A 44 3.14 -4.23 10.00
C ILE A 44 2.32 -2.93 10.00
N PRO A 45 2.91 -1.80 9.61
CA PRO A 45 2.15 -0.59 9.31
C PRO A 45 1.29 -0.85 8.08
N TYR A 46 0.04 -0.43 8.12
CA TYR A 46 -0.85 -0.53 6.96
C TYR A 46 -1.69 0.73 6.78
N SER A 47 -1.92 1.08 5.52
CA SER A 47 -2.89 2.07 5.07
C SER A 47 -3.80 1.36 4.07
N MET A 48 -4.11 1.92 2.89
CA MET A 48 -4.73 1.20 1.77
C MET A 48 -4.00 -0.12 1.44
N THR A 49 -2.68 -0.12 1.58
CA THR A 49 -1.83 -1.28 1.28
C THR A 49 -0.79 -1.48 2.39
N VAL A 50 0.09 -2.46 2.22
CA VAL A 50 1.24 -2.71 3.08
C VAL A 50 2.48 -2.73 2.22
N ASN A 51 3.50 -1.97 2.61
CA ASN A 51 4.80 -2.00 1.95
C ASN A 51 5.68 -3.10 2.59
N PRO A 52 5.96 -4.21 1.88
CA PRO A 52 6.84 -5.26 2.40
C PRO A 52 8.30 -4.80 2.56
N GLY A 53 8.71 -3.71 1.91
CA GLY A 53 10.11 -3.28 1.83
C GLY A 53 10.97 -4.22 0.98
N ASP A 54 12.18 -3.77 0.65
CA ASP A 54 13.10 -4.52 -0.22
C ASP A 54 13.49 -5.89 0.36
N MET A 55 13.63 -5.96 1.69
CA MET A 55 14.02 -7.19 2.39
C MET A 55 13.02 -8.31 2.18
N ILE A 56 11.72 -8.06 2.38
CA ILE A 56 10.68 -9.09 2.21
C ILE A 56 10.35 -9.29 0.74
N SER A 57 10.19 -8.20 -0.03
CA SER A 57 9.79 -8.29 -1.44
C SER A 57 10.77 -9.09 -2.30
N SER A 58 12.07 -9.09 -1.96
CA SER A 58 13.08 -9.88 -2.69
C SER A 58 12.86 -11.41 -2.69
N TYR A 59 11.97 -11.93 -1.83
CA TYR A 59 11.62 -13.36 -1.77
C TYR A 59 10.35 -13.72 -2.54
N TYR A 60 9.62 -12.75 -3.12
CA TYR A 60 8.37 -13.00 -3.84
C TYR A 60 8.50 -12.63 -5.30
N ASP A 61 7.78 -13.35 -6.15
CA ASP A 61 7.64 -13.02 -7.56
C ASP A 61 6.63 -11.88 -7.76
N ILE A 62 7.06 -10.62 -7.51
CA ILE A 62 6.22 -9.43 -7.67
C ILE A 62 6.29 -8.92 -9.12
N GLN A 63 5.22 -9.20 -9.87
CA GLN A 63 5.04 -8.87 -11.28
C GLN A 63 4.48 -7.46 -11.47
N GLY A 64 4.98 -6.74 -12.47
CA GLY A 64 4.58 -5.37 -12.79
C GLY A 64 5.79 -4.52 -13.13
N LYS A 65 5.62 -3.55 -14.03
CA LYS A 65 6.75 -2.92 -14.73
C LYS A 65 7.37 -1.70 -14.04
N HIS A 66 6.80 -1.18 -12.96
CA HIS A 66 7.38 -0.03 -12.25
C HIS A 66 8.26 -0.43 -11.07
N SER A 67 9.22 0.44 -10.72
CA SER A 67 10.18 0.23 -9.63
C SER A 67 9.97 1.14 -8.41
N TYR A 68 8.91 1.94 -8.38
CA TYR A 68 8.67 2.92 -7.31
C TYR A 68 8.35 2.31 -5.95
N SER A 69 7.74 1.13 -5.92
CA SER A 69 7.31 0.49 -4.69
C SER A 69 7.12 -1.01 -4.88
N SER A 70 7.10 -1.73 -3.76
CA SER A 70 6.93 -3.20 -3.71
C SER A 70 5.61 -3.64 -3.10
N CYS A 71 4.64 -2.72 -2.94
CA CYS A 71 3.30 -3.09 -2.53
C CYS A 71 2.65 -4.03 -3.55
N VAL A 72 1.74 -4.88 -3.08
CA VAL A 72 1.07 -5.89 -3.89
C VAL A 72 -0.45 -5.77 -3.79
N PHE A 73 -1.12 -6.14 -4.86
CA PHE A 73 -2.56 -6.30 -4.94
C PHE A 73 -2.95 -7.73 -4.57
N PHE A 74 -4.06 -7.91 -3.85
CA PHE A 74 -4.59 -9.23 -3.48
C PHE A 74 -6.01 -9.43 -4.00
N GLU A 75 -6.16 -10.47 -4.82
CA GLU A 75 -7.45 -11.01 -5.24
C GLU A 75 -8.20 -11.71 -4.08
N ASN A 76 -9.51 -11.94 -4.25
CA ASN A 76 -10.34 -12.51 -3.18
C ASN A 76 -9.83 -13.87 -2.68
N THR A 77 -9.35 -14.71 -3.58
CA THR A 77 -8.84 -16.05 -3.28
C THR A 77 -7.60 -16.03 -2.39
N ALA A 78 -6.87 -14.90 -2.32
CA ALA A 78 -5.73 -14.77 -1.41
C ALA A 78 -6.14 -14.88 0.07
N PHE A 79 -7.42 -14.66 0.39
CA PHE A 79 -7.93 -14.68 1.77
C PHE A 79 -8.47 -16.04 2.21
N ASP A 80 -8.47 -17.04 1.31
CA ASP A 80 -8.84 -18.43 1.62
C ASP A 80 -7.70 -19.18 2.37
N THR A 81 -6.54 -18.55 2.50
CA THR A 81 -5.35 -19.10 3.16
C THR A 81 -4.61 -18.04 3.97
N LEU A 82 -3.93 -18.47 5.03
CA LEU A 82 -3.06 -17.61 5.83
C LEU A 82 -1.73 -17.32 5.12
N ALA A 83 -1.27 -18.25 4.28
CA ALA A 83 -0.01 -18.16 3.56
C ALA A 83 -0.08 -17.23 2.34
N ILE A 84 1.02 -16.57 2.01
CA ILE A 84 1.35 -16.02 0.70
C ILE A 84 2.41 -16.96 0.12
N ASP A 85 2.07 -17.62 -0.98
CA ASP A 85 3.02 -18.49 -1.67
C ASP A 85 4.10 -17.62 -2.35
N VAL A 86 5.36 -17.97 -2.14
CA VAL A 86 6.51 -17.25 -2.73
C VAL A 86 6.69 -17.60 -4.20
N ASP A 87 6.18 -18.75 -4.63
CA ASP A 87 6.28 -19.26 -6.00
C ASP A 87 5.10 -18.82 -6.88
N GLU A 88 4.03 -18.30 -6.30
CA GLU A 88 2.89 -17.76 -7.04
C GLU A 88 3.11 -16.27 -7.34
N PRO A 89 2.82 -15.82 -8.58
CA PRO A 89 3.03 -14.43 -8.96
C PRO A 89 2.09 -13.50 -8.20
N LEU A 90 2.65 -12.42 -7.63
CA LEU A 90 1.91 -11.35 -7.00
C LEU A 90 1.84 -10.14 -7.94
N GLU A 91 0.63 -9.62 -8.18
CA GLU A 91 0.47 -8.38 -8.92
C GLU A 91 1.00 -7.21 -8.08
N ARG A 92 1.94 -6.44 -8.63
CA ARG A 92 2.42 -5.19 -8.04
C ARG A 92 1.29 -4.18 -8.03
N TYR A 93 1.12 -3.52 -6.89
CA TYR A 93 0.13 -2.47 -6.73
C TYR A 93 0.56 -1.21 -7.51
N SER A 94 -0.36 -0.60 -8.25
CA SER A 94 -0.02 0.54 -9.10
C SER A 94 0.53 1.72 -8.29
N HIS A 95 1.54 2.40 -8.85
CA HIS A 95 2.11 3.60 -8.25
C HIS A 95 1.30 4.85 -8.60
N TYR A 96 0.39 5.26 -7.71
CA TYR A 96 -0.39 6.49 -7.88
C TYR A 96 -0.95 7.02 -6.56
N ALA A 97 -1.42 8.27 -6.57
CA ALA A 97 -2.26 8.85 -5.52
C ALA A 97 -3.37 9.70 -6.14
N ASP A 98 -4.48 9.85 -5.42
CA ASP A 98 -5.58 10.70 -5.83
C ASP A 98 -5.59 12.06 -5.13
N GLY A 99 -6.20 13.03 -5.79
CA GLY A 99 -6.32 14.41 -5.31
C GLY A 99 -5.79 15.44 -6.29
N SER A 100 -5.94 16.71 -5.93
CA SER A 100 -5.66 17.87 -6.79
C SER A 100 -4.35 18.59 -6.47
N SER A 101 -3.55 18.08 -5.53
CA SER A 101 -2.23 18.67 -5.22
C SER A 101 -1.30 18.52 -6.42
N GLY A 102 -0.63 19.61 -6.78
CA GLY A 102 0.28 19.66 -7.93
C GLY A 102 1.69 19.16 -7.64
N TYR A 103 2.61 19.54 -8.52
CA TYR A 103 4.02 19.16 -8.47
C TYR A 103 4.67 19.41 -7.12
N HIS A 104 5.41 18.42 -6.62
CA HIS A 104 6.32 18.61 -5.49
C HIS A 104 7.65 19.16 -5.95
N ALA A 105 8.39 19.77 -5.02
CA ALA A 105 9.65 20.42 -5.30
C ALA A 105 10.74 19.45 -5.83
N ASP A 106 10.60 18.15 -5.54
CA ASP A 106 11.49 17.10 -6.02
C ASP A 106 11.00 16.42 -7.31
N GLY A 107 9.88 16.87 -7.88
CA GLY A 107 9.30 16.31 -9.10
C GLY A 107 8.61 14.96 -8.90
N THR A 108 8.33 14.55 -7.66
CA THR A 108 7.69 13.27 -7.35
C THR A 108 6.31 13.44 -6.73
N ILE A 109 5.49 12.40 -6.79
CA ILE A 109 4.18 12.36 -6.17
C ILE A 109 4.33 12.25 -4.65
N ASN A 110 3.49 12.99 -3.91
CA ASN A 110 3.38 12.78 -2.47
C ASN A 110 2.29 11.77 -2.12
N LEU A 111 2.57 10.97 -1.08
CA LEU A 111 1.62 10.03 -0.49
C LEU A 111 0.97 9.09 -1.55
N PRO A 112 1.75 8.39 -2.41
CA PRO A 112 1.21 7.31 -3.23
C PRO A 112 0.52 6.26 -2.36
N TYR A 113 -0.48 5.53 -2.85
CA TYR A 113 -1.23 4.57 -2.01
C TYR A 113 -0.37 3.48 -1.37
N CYS A 114 0.79 3.15 -1.94
CA CYS A 114 1.82 2.36 -1.25
C CYS A 114 2.57 3.22 -0.21
N PRO A 115 2.54 2.86 1.08
CA PRO A 115 3.17 3.66 2.12
C PRO A 115 4.70 3.57 2.13
N ASP A 116 5.37 4.64 2.53
CA ASP A 116 6.81 4.61 2.85
C ASP A 116 7.11 3.70 4.05
N ASN A 117 6.13 3.51 4.94
CA ASN A 117 6.28 2.70 6.14
C ASN A 117 6.35 1.21 5.80
N GLU A 118 7.52 0.61 6.01
CA GLU A 118 7.78 -0.79 5.69
C GLU A 118 7.47 -1.76 6.84
N ILE A 119 7.25 -3.03 6.49
CA ILE A 119 7.22 -4.13 7.44
C ILE A 119 8.58 -4.26 8.14
N LEU A 120 8.59 -4.17 9.48
CA LEU A 120 9.68 -4.73 10.29
C LEU A 120 9.34 -6.17 10.61
N VAL A 121 9.94 -7.12 9.89
CA VAL A 121 9.68 -8.57 10.09
C VAL A 121 10.42 -9.12 11.30
N HIS A 122 9.78 -9.92 12.16
CA HIS A 122 10.38 -10.81 13.18
C HIS A 122 11.62 -10.27 13.93
N SER A 123 11.62 -9.01 14.36
CA SER A 123 12.71 -8.48 15.17
C SER A 123 12.65 -9.02 16.59
N THR A 124 13.81 -9.29 17.16
CA THR A 124 14.01 -9.63 18.57
C THR A 124 14.65 -8.48 19.36
N LEU A 125 14.94 -7.36 18.68
CA LEU A 125 15.66 -6.23 19.24
C LEU A 125 14.66 -5.14 19.62
N ARG A 126 14.69 -4.74 20.90
CA ARG A 126 13.86 -3.67 21.44
C ARG A 126 14.14 -2.35 20.70
N SER A 127 15.42 -2.07 20.43
CA SER A 127 15.83 -0.85 19.72
C SER A 127 15.24 -0.75 18.31
N GLU A 128 15.29 -1.82 17.52
CA GLU A 128 14.70 -1.86 16.17
C GLU A 128 13.18 -1.66 16.22
N LEU A 129 12.50 -2.35 17.13
CA LEU A 129 11.05 -2.24 17.29
C LEU A 129 10.65 -0.81 17.70
N SER A 130 11.35 -0.21 18.66
CA SER A 130 11.09 1.16 19.11
C SER A 130 11.37 2.19 18.02
N GLN A 131 12.42 1.99 17.22
CA GLN A 131 12.74 2.87 16.09
C GLN A 131 11.65 2.79 15.00
N ALA A 132 11.24 1.58 14.61
CA ALA A 132 10.16 1.40 13.64
C ALA A 132 8.85 2.06 14.08
N VAL A 133 8.51 2.02 15.38
CA VAL A 133 7.37 2.76 15.92
C VAL A 133 7.58 4.27 15.84
N ALA A 134 8.77 4.76 16.20
CA ALA A 134 9.08 6.18 16.16
C ALA A 134 8.93 6.77 14.75
N ASP A 135 9.26 5.99 13.73
CA ASP A 135 9.27 6.39 12.32
C ASP A 135 7.90 6.27 11.62
N LEU A 136 6.86 5.78 12.31
CA LEU A 136 5.51 5.70 11.72
C LEU A 136 5.02 7.07 11.25
N ARG A 137 4.45 7.14 10.05
CA ARG A 137 3.81 8.35 9.51
C ARG A 137 2.41 7.98 9.08
N GLY A 138 1.45 8.90 9.29
CA GLY A 138 0.11 8.68 8.77
C GLY A 138 0.12 8.81 7.24
N TRP A 139 -0.72 8.01 6.59
CA TRP A 139 -0.68 7.71 5.17
C TRP A 139 -2.09 7.53 4.61
N ASP A 140 -2.30 7.73 3.32
CA ASP A 140 -3.67 7.80 2.78
C ASP A 140 -4.43 6.46 2.80
N ALA A 141 -5.74 6.56 3.09
CA ALA A 141 -6.75 5.51 3.18
C ALA A 141 -6.43 4.26 4.03
N THR A 142 -7.40 3.35 4.17
CA THR A 142 -7.36 2.23 5.13
C THR A 142 -7.73 0.87 4.51
N GLY A 143 -6.83 -0.11 4.56
CA GLY A 143 -6.97 -1.46 4.02
C GLY A 143 -6.67 -2.51 5.09
N ILE A 144 -7.63 -2.71 6.01
CA ILE A 144 -7.46 -3.60 7.16
C ILE A 144 -7.21 -5.05 6.72
N ASP A 145 -7.89 -5.49 5.65
CA ASP A 145 -7.73 -6.84 5.08
C ASP A 145 -6.28 -7.09 4.67
N ILE A 146 -5.60 -6.12 4.06
CA ILE A 146 -4.21 -6.23 3.64
C ILE A 146 -3.23 -6.25 4.80
N GLY A 147 -3.47 -5.40 5.81
CA GLY A 147 -2.72 -5.44 7.07
C GLY A 147 -2.79 -6.82 7.73
N VAL A 148 -4.00 -7.38 7.83
CA VAL A 148 -4.25 -8.70 8.42
C VAL A 148 -3.63 -9.82 7.57
N LYS A 149 -3.73 -9.76 6.24
CA LYS A 149 -3.14 -10.76 5.33
C LYS A 149 -1.64 -10.88 5.51
N TRP A 150 -0.92 -9.77 5.45
CA TRP A 150 0.54 -9.77 5.70
C TRP A 150 0.87 -10.19 7.13
N GLY A 151 0.13 -9.68 8.13
CA GLY A 151 0.37 -10.04 9.53
C GLY A 151 0.24 -11.54 9.82
N LEU A 152 -0.78 -12.18 9.25
CA LEU A 152 -1.00 -13.62 9.40
C LEU A 152 -0.02 -14.46 8.58
N HIS A 153 0.35 -14.01 7.39
CA HIS A 153 1.38 -14.67 6.59
C HIS A 153 2.72 -14.75 7.32
N LEU A 154 3.16 -13.65 7.95
CA LEU A 154 4.39 -13.66 8.74
C LEU A 154 4.31 -14.61 9.94
N LEU A 155 3.11 -14.94 10.43
CA LEU A 155 2.92 -15.96 11.45
C LEU A 155 2.78 -17.38 10.87
N ASP A 156 2.60 -17.57 9.57
CA ASP A 156 2.35 -18.87 8.95
C ASP A 156 3.65 -19.70 8.82
N PRO A 157 3.62 -21.03 9.06
CA PRO A 157 4.78 -21.90 8.88
C PRO A 157 5.39 -21.87 7.48
N SER A 158 4.62 -21.52 6.43
CA SER A 158 5.12 -21.33 5.07
C SER A 158 6.13 -20.19 4.95
N PHE A 159 6.12 -19.21 5.87
CA PHE A 159 7.12 -18.14 5.91
C PHE A 159 8.47 -18.58 6.49
N ARG A 160 8.55 -19.78 7.08
CA ARG A 160 9.77 -20.29 7.73
C ARG A 160 10.99 -20.27 6.81
N PRO A 161 10.95 -20.73 5.54
CA PRO A 161 12.13 -20.71 4.67
C PRO A 161 12.71 -19.30 4.50
N VAL A 162 11.87 -18.28 4.35
CA VAL A 162 12.28 -16.87 4.25
C VAL A 162 12.95 -16.43 5.55
N LEU A 163 12.32 -16.68 6.70
CA LEU A 163 12.89 -16.28 7.99
C LEU A 163 14.19 -17.05 8.34
N SER A 164 14.30 -18.32 7.96
CA SER A 164 15.52 -19.11 8.08
C SER A 164 16.67 -18.52 7.28
N ASP A 165 16.39 -18.06 6.05
CA ASP A 165 17.41 -17.46 5.18
C ASP A 165 17.87 -16.10 5.72
N LEU A 166 16.93 -15.24 6.16
CA LEU A 166 17.24 -13.97 6.85
C LEU A 166 18.10 -14.19 8.10
N ALA A 167 17.77 -15.20 8.90
CA ALA A 167 18.57 -15.56 10.08
C ALA A 167 19.98 -16.05 9.70
N SER A 168 20.12 -16.80 8.61
CA SER A 168 21.40 -17.30 8.14
C SER A 168 22.33 -16.21 7.58
N LYS A 169 21.74 -15.15 6.99
CA LYS A 169 22.44 -13.96 6.49
C LYS A 169 22.84 -12.99 7.59
N GLY A 170 22.30 -13.17 8.80
CA GLY A 170 22.51 -12.27 9.93
C GLY A 170 21.58 -11.05 9.94
N ASP A 171 20.60 -10.99 9.03
CA ASP A 171 19.59 -9.94 9.01
C ASP A 171 18.58 -10.12 10.15
N ARG A 172 18.43 -11.34 10.67
CA ARG A 172 17.60 -11.66 11.84
C ARG A 172 18.32 -12.58 12.81
N SER A 173 17.80 -12.70 14.04
CA SER A 173 18.39 -13.56 15.06
C SER A 173 18.46 -15.02 14.61
N ALA A 174 19.62 -15.65 14.83
CA ALA A 174 19.83 -17.07 14.55
C ALA A 174 18.85 -18.00 15.31
N ASP A 175 18.28 -17.53 16.43
CA ASP A 175 17.26 -18.27 17.19
C ASP A 175 15.97 -18.51 16.40
N LEU A 176 15.73 -17.71 15.35
CA LEU A 176 14.52 -17.76 14.54
C LEU A 176 14.60 -18.75 13.37
N ILE A 177 15.69 -19.49 13.21
CA ILE A 177 15.90 -20.38 12.06
C ILE A 177 14.83 -21.47 11.90
N ASN A 178 14.08 -21.80 12.96
CA ASN A 178 12.96 -22.76 12.92
C ASN A 178 11.58 -22.10 13.11
N SER A 179 11.52 -20.77 13.06
CA SER A 179 10.31 -19.97 13.17
C SER A 179 9.85 -19.50 11.78
N PRO A 180 8.54 -19.29 11.55
CA PRO A 180 7.44 -19.61 12.45
C PRO A 180 7.23 -21.13 12.61
N GLY A 181 7.02 -21.59 13.85
CA GLY A 181 6.71 -23.00 14.15
C GLY A 181 5.34 -23.42 13.61
N ALA A 182 5.06 -24.73 13.55
CA ALA A 182 3.74 -25.24 13.12
C ALA A 182 2.60 -24.74 14.04
N TYR A 183 1.40 -24.53 13.50
CA TYR A 183 0.21 -24.13 14.28
C TYR A 183 -0.15 -25.12 15.39
N SER A 184 0.08 -26.42 15.17
CA SER A 184 -0.15 -27.47 16.17
C SER A 184 0.92 -27.51 17.29
N SER A 185 1.97 -26.69 17.20
CA SER A 185 3.03 -26.65 18.20
C SER A 185 2.50 -26.10 19.52
N ARG A 186 2.78 -26.81 20.61
CA ARG A 186 2.51 -26.31 21.97
C ARG A 186 3.66 -25.46 22.53
N LEU A 187 4.78 -25.41 21.82
CA LEU A 187 6.01 -24.72 22.25
C LEU A 187 6.06 -23.26 21.80
N VAL A 188 5.19 -22.85 20.88
CA VAL A 188 5.16 -21.49 20.34
C VAL A 188 3.73 -21.00 20.34
N LYS A 189 3.51 -19.80 20.87
CA LYS A 189 2.24 -19.08 20.77
C LYS A 189 2.33 -18.09 19.61
N LYS A 190 1.30 -18.06 18.77
CA LYS A 190 1.16 -17.10 17.67
C LYS A 190 0.12 -16.08 18.08
N ILE A 191 0.53 -14.82 18.14
CA ILE A 191 -0.30 -13.73 18.64
C ILE A 191 -0.34 -12.64 17.58
N MET A 192 -1.53 -12.17 17.29
CA MET A 192 -1.81 -11.07 16.38
C MET A 192 -2.45 -9.94 17.18
N VAL A 193 -1.88 -8.73 17.11
CA VAL A 193 -2.50 -7.51 17.65
C VAL A 193 -2.93 -6.65 16.46
N LEU A 194 -4.24 -6.56 16.23
CA LEU A 194 -4.85 -5.72 15.21
C LEU A 194 -5.30 -4.42 15.87
N MET A 195 -4.78 -3.28 15.41
CA MET A 195 -5.18 -1.96 15.87
C MET A 195 -5.61 -1.12 14.68
N SER A 196 -6.82 -0.57 14.74
CA SER A 196 -7.43 0.32 13.74
C SER A 196 -8.45 1.22 14.40
N ASP A 197 -8.80 2.33 13.76
CA ASP A 197 -10.06 3.03 14.07
C ASP A 197 -11.27 2.37 13.36
N GLY A 198 -11.04 1.33 12.55
CA GLY A 198 -12.08 0.49 11.95
C GLY A 198 -12.67 1.04 10.65
N GLU A 199 -12.15 2.16 10.13
CA GLU A 199 -12.44 2.56 8.75
C GLU A 199 -11.85 1.54 7.78
N ASN A 200 -12.55 1.28 6.66
CA ASN A 200 -12.05 0.37 5.63
C ASN A 200 -12.48 0.88 4.26
N ASP A 201 -11.50 1.28 3.47
CA ASP A 201 -11.62 2.03 2.22
C ASP A 201 -11.75 1.15 0.97
N GLY A 202 -11.70 -0.17 1.15
CA GLY A 202 -11.61 -1.13 0.06
C GLY A 202 -10.16 -1.32 -0.41
N GLN A 203 -9.98 -1.90 -1.60
CA GLN A 203 -8.68 -1.96 -2.28
C GLN A 203 -8.80 -1.26 -3.63
N ARG A 204 -8.58 0.06 -3.61
CA ARG A 204 -8.76 0.92 -4.79
C ARG A 204 -7.52 0.95 -5.62
N ASP A 205 -7.63 0.59 -6.88
CA ASP A 205 -6.48 0.59 -7.78
C ASP A 205 -6.92 0.96 -9.20
N LEU A 206 -5.96 1.23 -10.09
CA LEU A 206 -6.22 1.75 -11.43
C LEU A 206 -7.07 0.76 -12.22
N VAL A 207 -8.16 1.23 -12.84
CA VAL A 207 -9.16 0.37 -13.50
C VAL A 207 -8.64 -0.14 -14.84
N ARG A 208 -8.05 0.79 -15.59
CA ARG A 208 -7.46 0.57 -16.90
C ARG A 208 -6.13 -0.12 -16.74
N GLU A 209 -5.98 -1.29 -17.38
CA GLU A 209 -4.74 -2.06 -17.36
C GLU A 209 -3.58 -1.22 -17.93
N GLU A 210 -3.87 -0.43 -18.97
CA GLU A 210 -2.89 0.49 -19.57
C GLU A 210 -2.37 1.55 -18.59
N PHE A 211 -3.11 1.91 -17.54
CA PHE A 211 -2.65 2.89 -16.55
C PHE A 211 -1.70 2.28 -15.53
N ARG A 212 -1.69 0.95 -15.38
CA ARG A 212 -0.81 0.24 -14.45
C ARG A 212 0.59 0.07 -15.03
N GLU A 213 0.70 0.03 -16.35
CA GLU A 213 1.96 -0.19 -17.04
C GLU A 213 1.93 0.24 -18.52
N GLY A 214 3.12 0.52 -19.05
CA GLY A 214 3.30 0.79 -20.47
C GLY A 214 3.08 2.24 -20.86
N PRO A 215 3.14 2.53 -22.17
CA PRO A 215 3.42 3.87 -22.66
C PRO A 215 2.18 4.78 -22.59
N SER A 216 2.37 5.98 -22.06
CA SER A 216 1.35 7.02 -21.97
C SER A 216 1.32 7.91 -23.23
N PRO A 217 0.33 8.81 -23.39
CA PRO A 217 0.40 9.88 -24.39
C PRO A 217 1.29 11.05 -23.93
N VAL A 218 1.91 11.00 -22.76
CA VAL A 218 2.73 12.07 -22.17
C VAL A 218 4.20 11.86 -22.52
N TRP A 219 4.86 12.97 -22.85
CA TRP A 219 6.26 13.06 -23.23
C TRP A 219 6.92 14.18 -22.43
N ILE A 220 8.21 14.04 -22.14
CA ILE A 220 9.02 15.03 -21.43
C ILE A 220 10.19 15.46 -22.30
N ASP A 221 10.44 16.77 -22.36
CA ASP A 221 11.68 17.33 -22.87
C ASP A 221 12.78 17.20 -21.80
N PRO A 222 13.89 16.47 -22.05
CA PRO A 222 14.94 16.26 -21.07
C PRO A 222 15.82 17.51 -20.81
N ASP A 223 15.81 18.50 -21.70
CA ASP A 223 16.57 19.74 -21.58
C ASP A 223 15.82 20.79 -20.77
N THR A 224 14.50 20.89 -20.96
CA THR A 224 13.67 21.89 -20.24
C THR A 224 12.91 21.32 -19.04
N GLY A 225 12.56 20.03 -19.10
CA GLY A 225 11.66 19.37 -18.14
C GLY A 225 10.17 19.59 -18.43
N ASP A 226 9.82 20.22 -19.55
CA ASP A 226 8.43 20.52 -19.90
C ASP A 226 7.72 19.28 -20.45
N TYR A 227 6.45 19.12 -20.07
CA TYR A 227 5.61 18.02 -20.56
C TYR A 227 4.86 18.41 -21.83
N SER A 228 4.72 17.45 -22.75
CA SER A 228 3.80 17.54 -23.89
C SER A 228 2.95 16.28 -24.00
N VAL A 229 1.71 16.42 -24.46
CA VAL A 229 0.73 15.33 -24.50
C VAL A 229 0.19 15.16 -25.90
N LEU A 230 0.28 13.96 -26.47
CA LEU A 230 -0.31 13.64 -27.76
C LEU A 230 -1.83 13.47 -27.57
N VAL A 231 -2.61 14.50 -27.91
CA VAL A 231 -4.07 14.53 -27.70
C VAL A 231 -4.86 14.04 -28.91
N LEU A 232 -4.24 14.04 -30.10
CA LEU A 232 -4.80 13.45 -31.32
C LEU A 232 -3.65 12.88 -32.15
N ASP A 233 -3.73 11.58 -32.52
CA ASP A 233 -2.82 10.98 -33.48
C ASP A 233 -3.46 10.95 -34.88
N GLY A 234 -3.08 11.89 -35.74
CA GLY A 234 -3.60 12.02 -37.10
C GLY A 234 -3.29 10.82 -38.02
N ARG A 235 -2.43 9.89 -37.59
CA ARG A 235 -2.11 8.65 -38.32
C ARG A 235 -3.16 7.57 -38.10
N VAL A 236 -3.94 7.67 -37.02
CA VAL A 236 -4.98 6.70 -36.67
C VAL A 236 -6.28 7.12 -37.34
N THR A 237 -6.69 6.40 -38.39
CA THR A 237 -7.98 6.64 -39.06
C THR A 237 -9.13 6.30 -38.13
N GLY A 238 -10.00 7.27 -37.84
CA GLY A 238 -11.23 7.06 -37.05
C GLY A 238 -11.23 7.65 -35.64
N SER A 239 -10.40 8.67 -35.34
CA SER A 239 -10.44 9.36 -34.05
C SER A 239 -11.82 10.00 -33.81
N ALA A 240 -12.41 9.70 -32.66
CA ALA A 240 -13.87 9.61 -32.52
C ALA A 240 -14.62 10.95 -32.48
N ASN A 241 -13.96 12.09 -32.26
CA ASN A 241 -14.65 13.31 -31.84
C ASN A 241 -14.33 14.57 -32.66
N THR A 242 -13.54 14.44 -33.73
CA THR A 242 -13.14 15.58 -34.56
C THR A 242 -12.88 15.16 -36.02
N ASN A 243 -13.15 16.07 -36.96
CA ASN A 243 -12.77 15.90 -38.38
C ASN A 243 -11.30 16.25 -38.65
N ASP A 244 -10.53 16.58 -37.60
CA ASP A 244 -9.12 16.88 -37.69
C ASP A 244 -8.31 15.60 -37.94
N THR A 245 -7.47 15.64 -38.97
CA THR A 245 -6.60 14.54 -39.39
C THR A 245 -5.13 14.85 -39.11
N THR A 246 -4.85 15.94 -38.41
CA THR A 246 -3.50 16.37 -38.05
C THR A 246 -3.19 15.93 -36.63
N SER A 247 -1.96 15.49 -36.37
CA SER A 247 -1.57 15.19 -35.00
C SER A 247 -1.57 16.48 -34.17
N ARG A 248 -2.12 16.40 -32.96
CA ARG A 248 -2.23 17.52 -32.03
C ARG A 248 -1.52 17.22 -30.74
N TRP A 249 -0.79 18.21 -30.26
CA TRP A 249 -0.02 18.15 -29.03
C TRP A 249 -0.44 19.27 -28.10
N TYR A 250 -0.74 18.92 -26.86
CA TYR A 250 -0.81 19.90 -25.77
C TYR A 250 0.60 20.15 -25.24
N HIS A 251 0.97 21.41 -25.05
CA HIS A 251 2.23 21.82 -24.45
C HIS A 251 1.99 22.46 -23.09
N GLU A 252 2.69 21.99 -22.06
CA GLU A 252 2.46 22.41 -20.69
C GLU A 252 2.84 23.87 -20.41
N ASP A 253 3.91 24.34 -21.05
CA ASP A 253 4.53 25.65 -20.88
C ASP A 253 3.66 26.78 -21.45
N SER A 254 3.05 26.55 -22.61
CA SER A 254 2.16 27.48 -23.29
C SER A 254 0.69 27.33 -22.89
N ASP A 255 0.32 26.16 -22.33
CA ASP A 255 -1.05 25.75 -22.05
C ASP A 255 -1.95 25.77 -23.29
N ASP A 256 -1.38 25.45 -24.46
CA ASP A 256 -2.08 25.44 -25.75
C ASP A 256 -1.93 24.10 -26.50
N ILE A 257 -2.79 23.90 -27.49
CA ILE A 257 -2.78 22.73 -28.39
C ILE A 257 -2.34 23.16 -29.78
N GLU A 258 -1.20 22.63 -30.21
CA GLU A 258 -0.59 22.95 -31.49
C GLU A 258 -0.64 21.76 -32.47
N ALA A 259 -0.65 22.07 -33.77
CA ALA A 259 -0.47 21.03 -34.79
C ALA A 259 1.00 20.64 -34.85
N PHE A 260 1.28 19.34 -34.98
CA PHE A 260 2.61 18.89 -35.34
C PHE A 260 2.61 18.19 -36.72
N PRO A 261 3.59 18.50 -37.59
CA PRO A 261 4.62 19.51 -37.41
C PRO A 261 4.08 20.93 -37.71
N ASP A 262 4.37 21.91 -36.84
CA ASP A 262 4.06 23.33 -37.09
C ASP A 262 5.09 23.98 -38.04
N LEU A 263 5.39 23.29 -39.15
CA LEU A 263 6.34 23.76 -40.15
C LEU A 263 5.77 23.62 -41.56
N PRO A 264 5.67 24.73 -42.32
CA PRO A 264 5.39 24.68 -43.74
C PRO A 264 6.42 23.81 -44.46
N GLY A 265 6.04 22.59 -44.84
CA GLY A 265 6.88 21.63 -45.57
C GLY A 265 7.41 20.45 -44.75
N ALA A 266 7.05 20.33 -43.47
CA ALA A 266 7.41 19.16 -42.68
C ALA A 266 6.53 17.95 -43.03
N SER A 267 7.17 16.80 -43.19
CA SER A 267 6.52 15.54 -43.54
C SER A 267 6.02 14.85 -42.27
N VAL A 268 4.72 14.55 -42.21
CA VAL A 268 4.09 13.69 -41.18
C VAL A 268 4.68 12.26 -41.09
N THR A 269 5.67 11.94 -41.90
CA THR A 269 6.35 10.65 -41.95
C THR A 269 7.66 10.59 -41.14
N ASN A 270 8.20 11.73 -40.66
CA ASN A 270 9.51 11.77 -40.00
C ASN A 270 9.38 11.95 -38.47
N TRP A 271 8.85 10.92 -37.80
CA TRP A 271 8.68 10.86 -36.34
C TRP A 271 10.00 10.64 -35.57
N GLU A 272 11.09 10.29 -36.28
CA GLU A 272 12.42 10.13 -35.69
C GLU A 272 12.89 11.39 -34.96
N ASP A 273 12.49 12.58 -35.42
CA ASP A 273 12.89 13.85 -34.80
C ASP A 273 12.21 14.06 -33.42
N VAL A 274 10.92 13.69 -33.28
CA VAL A 274 10.18 13.73 -31.99
C VAL A 274 10.78 12.77 -30.97
N GLU A 275 11.14 11.55 -31.41
CA GLU A 275 11.78 10.55 -30.55
C GLU A 275 13.25 10.88 -30.22
N SER A 276 13.89 11.79 -30.98
CA SER A 276 15.27 12.20 -30.73
C SER A 276 15.39 13.31 -29.68
N GLU A 277 14.36 14.14 -29.51
CA GLU A 277 14.36 15.29 -28.60
C GLU A 277 13.49 15.08 -27.36
N MET A 278 12.42 14.27 -27.44
CA MET A 278 11.51 14.02 -26.32
C MET A 278 11.52 12.56 -25.89
N VAL A 279 11.32 12.33 -24.58
CA VAL A 279 11.22 10.98 -24.02
C VAL A 279 9.76 10.67 -23.70
N ARG A 280 9.24 9.59 -24.30
CA ARG A 280 7.90 9.09 -23.98
C ARG A 280 7.89 8.52 -22.56
N MET A 281 6.91 8.95 -21.76
CA MET A 281 6.73 8.44 -20.41
C MET A 281 5.82 7.22 -20.40
N ASP A 282 6.12 6.25 -19.54
CA ASP A 282 5.17 5.22 -19.17
C ASP A 282 4.19 5.74 -18.12
N TRP A 283 2.99 5.17 -18.03
CA TRP A 283 1.95 5.62 -17.10
C TRP A 283 2.38 5.67 -15.64
N PRO A 284 3.14 4.69 -15.10
CA PRO A 284 3.68 4.79 -13.75
C PRO A 284 4.57 6.02 -13.54
N ASP A 285 5.34 6.43 -14.55
CA ASP A 285 6.17 7.64 -14.47
C ASP A 285 5.30 8.90 -14.46
N VAL A 286 4.24 8.93 -15.27
CA VAL A 286 3.25 10.02 -15.28
C VAL A 286 2.58 10.15 -13.91
N PHE A 287 2.12 9.04 -13.32
CA PHE A 287 1.55 9.05 -11.97
C PHE A 287 2.57 9.31 -10.88
N ASN A 288 3.86 9.16 -11.15
CA ASN A 288 4.90 9.59 -10.23
C ASN A 288 5.11 11.11 -10.22
N VAL A 289 4.56 11.87 -11.17
CA VAL A 289 4.76 13.34 -11.21
C VAL A 289 3.88 14.08 -10.21
N ALA A 290 2.58 13.74 -10.15
CA ALA A 290 1.61 14.41 -9.29
C ALA A 290 0.34 13.57 -9.10
N LYS A 291 -0.58 14.04 -8.25
CA LYS A 291 -1.85 13.36 -7.97
C LYS A 291 -2.77 13.36 -9.20
N SER A 292 -3.57 12.31 -9.36
CA SER A 292 -4.34 12.04 -10.60
C SER A 292 -5.26 13.17 -11.05
N THR A 293 -5.95 13.85 -10.12
CA THR A 293 -6.85 14.96 -10.48
C THR A 293 -6.05 16.18 -10.93
N HIS A 294 -4.85 16.41 -10.39
CA HIS A 294 -3.97 17.46 -10.89
C HIS A 294 -3.50 17.15 -12.31
N LEU A 295 -2.98 15.94 -12.53
CA LEU A 295 -2.51 15.51 -13.86
C LEU A 295 -3.63 15.63 -14.91
N ALA A 296 -4.84 15.16 -14.60
CA ALA A 296 -6.00 15.31 -15.47
C ALA A 296 -6.30 16.77 -15.84
N ASN A 297 -6.31 17.65 -14.83
CA ASN A 297 -6.59 19.07 -15.04
C ASN A 297 -5.49 19.78 -15.83
N LYS A 298 -4.23 19.36 -15.64
CA LYS A 298 -3.09 19.97 -16.29
C LYS A 298 -2.91 19.47 -17.72
N PHE A 299 -2.91 18.16 -17.93
CA PHE A 299 -2.57 17.53 -19.20
C PHE A 299 -3.74 17.30 -20.14
N PHE A 300 -4.96 17.15 -19.61
CA PHE A 300 -6.08 16.64 -20.41
C PHE A 300 -7.30 17.56 -20.45
N ARG A 301 -7.40 18.57 -19.57
CA ARG A 301 -8.56 19.48 -19.54
C ARG A 301 -8.70 20.32 -20.79
N THR A 302 -7.61 20.91 -21.29
CA THR A 302 -7.64 21.72 -22.52
C THR A 302 -8.07 20.88 -23.72
N ALA A 303 -7.58 19.64 -23.81
CA ALA A 303 -7.98 18.70 -24.85
C ALA A 303 -9.48 18.35 -24.78
N TYR A 304 -10.01 18.16 -23.58
CA TYR A 304 -11.43 17.93 -23.34
C TYR A 304 -12.27 19.17 -23.72
N GLU A 305 -11.90 20.36 -23.25
CA GLU A 305 -12.62 21.61 -23.51
C GLU A 305 -12.65 21.97 -25.01
N GLN A 306 -11.61 21.60 -25.76
CA GLN A 306 -11.53 21.78 -27.21
C GLN A 306 -12.12 20.61 -28.02
N GLY A 307 -12.62 19.55 -27.37
CA GLY A 307 -13.31 18.42 -28.00
C GLY A 307 -12.40 17.37 -28.65
N TYR A 308 -11.10 17.35 -28.32
CA TYR A 308 -10.18 16.31 -28.80
C TYR A 308 -10.37 14.98 -28.05
N ILE A 309 -10.76 15.03 -26.78
CA ILE A 309 -11.16 13.86 -25.98
C ILE A 309 -12.58 14.05 -25.44
N ASP A 310 -13.31 12.94 -25.26
CA ASP A 310 -14.64 12.99 -24.65
C ASP A 310 -14.58 13.08 -23.12
N GLN A 311 -15.76 13.30 -22.54
CA GLN A 311 -15.93 13.43 -21.09
C GLN A 311 -15.54 12.15 -20.35
N ASP A 312 -15.87 10.98 -20.89
CA ASP A 312 -15.63 9.70 -20.22
C ASP A 312 -14.12 9.45 -20.08
N LEU A 313 -13.35 9.67 -21.15
CA LEU A 313 -11.90 9.55 -21.12
C LEU A 313 -11.25 10.60 -20.20
N TYR A 314 -11.75 11.84 -20.19
CA TYR A 314 -11.27 12.86 -19.25
C TYR A 314 -11.55 12.49 -17.79
N ASP A 315 -12.74 11.97 -17.49
CA ASP A 315 -13.10 11.51 -16.16
C ASP A 315 -12.26 10.29 -15.74
N ASP A 316 -11.91 9.40 -16.67
CA ASP A 316 -10.97 8.30 -16.43
C ASP A 316 -9.57 8.81 -16.07
N TYR A 317 -9.03 9.86 -16.71
CA TYR A 317 -7.76 10.44 -16.26
C TYR A 317 -7.86 11.08 -14.87
N ARG A 318 -9.00 11.71 -14.57
CA ARG A 318 -9.22 12.46 -13.32
C ARG A 318 -9.42 11.55 -12.12
N ARG A 319 -10.12 10.43 -12.32
CA ARG A 319 -10.41 9.39 -11.33
C ARG A 319 -10.11 8.00 -11.95
N PRO A 320 -8.83 7.67 -12.15
CA PRO A 320 -8.42 6.47 -12.89
C PRO A 320 -8.60 5.17 -12.12
N TYR A 321 -9.22 5.22 -10.94
CA TYR A 321 -9.27 4.12 -9.98
C TYR A 321 -10.72 3.77 -9.62
N ASN A 322 -10.94 2.51 -9.29
CA ASN A 322 -12.13 2.03 -8.60
C ASN A 322 -11.72 0.99 -7.55
N ASN A 323 -12.65 0.58 -6.70
CA ASN A 323 -12.45 -0.63 -5.93
C ASN A 323 -12.38 -1.82 -6.90
N ARG A 324 -11.24 -2.49 -6.98
CA ARG A 324 -11.03 -3.61 -7.90
C ARG A 324 -11.65 -4.92 -7.42
N ILE A 325 -12.24 -4.92 -6.22
CA ILE A 325 -12.92 -6.08 -5.68
C ILE A 325 -14.38 -6.04 -6.17
N SER A 326 -14.66 -6.78 -7.26
CA SER A 326 -15.87 -6.66 -8.09
C SER A 326 -17.22 -6.98 -7.42
N ASP A 327 -17.24 -7.56 -6.22
CA ASP A 327 -18.47 -7.88 -5.46
C ASP A 327 -18.71 -6.97 -4.24
N ALA A 328 -17.98 -5.86 -4.13
CA ALA A 328 -17.73 -5.28 -2.83
C ALA A 328 -17.42 -3.79 -2.85
N GLY A 329 -18.37 -2.95 -2.42
CA GLY A 329 -17.96 -1.78 -1.66
C GLY A 329 -17.17 -2.18 -0.38
N PRO A 330 -17.16 -1.37 0.67
CA PRO A 330 -16.53 -1.75 1.95
C PRO A 330 -16.91 -3.17 2.45
N ASN A 331 -18.06 -3.69 2.05
CA ASN A 331 -18.59 -4.99 2.47
C ASN A 331 -17.72 -6.21 2.10
N GLY A 332 -17.05 -6.25 0.94
CA GLY A 332 -16.26 -7.44 0.60
C GLY A 332 -14.86 -7.43 1.19
N THR A 333 -14.26 -6.25 1.41
CA THR A 333 -13.05 -6.19 2.24
C THR A 333 -13.37 -6.50 3.70
N ILE A 334 -14.56 -6.14 4.20
CA ILE A 334 -15.05 -6.63 5.51
C ILE A 334 -15.19 -8.16 5.50
N GLN A 335 -15.73 -8.76 4.44
CA GLN A 335 -15.83 -10.22 4.32
C GLN A 335 -14.45 -10.88 4.32
N ARG A 336 -13.48 -10.36 3.57
CA ARG A 336 -12.07 -10.82 3.58
C ARG A 336 -11.46 -10.82 4.99
N ILE A 337 -11.68 -9.75 5.77
CA ILE A 337 -11.23 -9.67 7.16
C ILE A 337 -11.87 -10.78 7.99
N SER A 338 -13.19 -10.93 7.89
CA SER A 338 -13.93 -11.96 8.63
C SER A 338 -13.44 -13.38 8.32
N ASP A 339 -13.26 -13.68 7.03
CA ASP A 339 -12.82 -14.99 6.56
C ASP A 339 -11.41 -15.31 7.05
N ILE A 340 -10.46 -14.41 6.84
CA ILE A 340 -9.06 -14.67 7.21
C ILE A 340 -8.86 -14.68 8.73
N CYS A 341 -9.58 -13.84 9.49
CA CYS A 341 -9.55 -13.91 10.96
C CYS A 341 -10.19 -15.20 11.48
N THR A 342 -11.23 -15.71 10.81
CA THR A 342 -11.82 -17.01 11.13
C THR A 342 -10.84 -18.15 10.89
N LEU A 343 -10.14 -18.15 9.76
CA LEU A 343 -9.08 -19.12 9.46
C LEU A 343 -7.97 -19.09 10.52
N ALA A 344 -7.53 -17.89 10.89
CA ALA A 344 -6.49 -17.70 11.90
C ALA A 344 -6.90 -18.22 13.29
N LYS A 345 -8.13 -17.91 13.74
CA LYS A 345 -8.69 -18.43 15.00
C LYS A 345 -8.79 -19.96 14.98
N ASN A 346 -9.24 -20.54 13.88
CA ASN A 346 -9.32 -22.00 13.71
C ASN A 346 -7.93 -22.67 13.71
N ALA A 347 -6.90 -21.97 13.22
CA ALA A 347 -5.51 -22.41 13.28
C ALA A 347 -4.87 -22.21 14.68
N GLY A 348 -5.56 -21.56 15.62
CA GLY A 348 -5.08 -21.32 16.98
C GLY A 348 -4.23 -20.07 17.15
N VAL A 349 -4.32 -19.10 16.23
CA VAL A 349 -3.77 -17.75 16.42
C VAL A 349 -4.64 -17.00 17.42
N GLU A 350 -4.01 -16.42 18.44
CA GLU A 350 -4.67 -15.56 19.41
C GLU A 350 -4.67 -14.11 18.88
N ILE A 351 -5.84 -13.54 18.70
CA ILE A 351 -6.05 -12.24 18.07
C ILE A 351 -6.60 -11.27 19.10
N PHE A 352 -5.81 -10.25 19.41
CA PHE A 352 -6.24 -9.06 20.15
C PHE A 352 -6.66 -7.96 19.17
N GLY A 353 -7.89 -7.47 19.31
CA GLY A 353 -8.41 -6.36 18.52
C GLY A 353 -8.46 -5.09 19.37
N ILE A 354 -7.84 -4.02 18.92
CA ILE A 354 -7.92 -2.68 19.52
C ILE A 354 -8.67 -1.79 18.54
N SER A 355 -9.88 -1.38 18.90
CA SER A 355 -10.65 -0.39 18.15
C SER A 355 -10.41 0.98 18.76
N PHE A 356 -9.68 1.85 18.05
CA PHE A 356 -9.17 3.10 18.60
C PHE A 356 -9.89 4.32 18.03
N ASP A 357 -10.66 5.02 18.87
CA ASP A 357 -11.53 6.14 18.46
C ASP A 357 -12.38 5.83 17.20
N PRO A 358 -13.12 4.71 17.13
CA PRO A 358 -13.82 4.34 15.90
C PRO A 358 -14.89 5.36 15.51
N PRO A 359 -15.07 5.68 14.21
CA PRO A 359 -16.05 6.68 13.79
C PRO A 359 -17.50 6.16 13.84
N SER A 360 -17.70 4.84 14.00
CA SER A 360 -19.03 4.23 14.12
C SER A 360 -18.98 2.86 14.80
N ASP A 361 -20.14 2.38 15.27
CA ASP A 361 -20.27 1.02 15.80
C ASP A 361 -19.92 -0.06 14.76
N ALA A 362 -20.21 0.19 13.48
CA ALA A 362 -19.87 -0.75 12.41
C ALA A 362 -18.36 -0.87 12.20
N ALA A 363 -17.63 0.25 12.28
CA ALA A 363 -16.16 0.27 12.25
C ALA A 363 -15.57 -0.52 13.43
N GLN A 364 -16.15 -0.35 14.61
CA GLN A 364 -15.79 -1.11 15.80
C GLN A 364 -16.06 -2.62 15.65
N GLU A 365 -17.20 -2.98 15.03
CA GLU A 365 -17.64 -4.37 14.84
C GLU A 365 -16.62 -5.18 14.03
N VAL A 366 -16.06 -4.60 12.97
CA VAL A 366 -15.02 -5.23 12.13
C VAL A 366 -13.83 -5.73 12.97
N ILE A 367 -13.35 -4.91 13.90
CA ILE A 367 -12.23 -5.25 14.77
C ILE A 367 -12.65 -6.26 15.85
N SER A 368 -13.86 -6.11 16.39
CA SER A 368 -14.39 -7.01 17.42
C SER A 368 -14.65 -8.43 16.90
N ASP A 369 -15.11 -8.57 15.65
CA ASP A 369 -15.36 -9.86 14.99
C ASP A 369 -14.06 -10.62 14.71
N CYS A 370 -12.98 -9.90 14.40
CA CYS A 370 -11.68 -10.50 14.20
C CYS A 370 -11.05 -10.99 15.52
N ALA A 371 -11.36 -10.37 16.67
CA ALA A 371 -10.81 -10.74 17.96
C ALA A 371 -11.18 -12.19 18.36
N THR A 372 -10.30 -12.84 19.13
CA THR A 372 -10.49 -14.25 19.54
C THR A 372 -11.66 -14.45 20.50
N SER A 373 -11.91 -13.48 21.38
CA SER A 373 -13.10 -13.46 22.24
C SER A 373 -13.35 -12.03 22.72
N ALA A 374 -14.48 -11.81 23.41
CA ALA A 374 -14.78 -10.52 24.04
C ALA A 374 -13.69 -10.03 25.00
N ALA A 375 -12.91 -10.93 25.61
CA ALA A 375 -11.80 -10.57 26.50
C ALA A 375 -10.52 -10.13 25.75
N HIS A 376 -10.46 -10.36 24.44
CA HIS A 376 -9.35 -9.95 23.56
C HIS A 376 -9.67 -8.68 22.77
N PHE A 377 -10.85 -8.10 22.98
CA PHE A 377 -11.30 -6.90 22.29
C PHE A 377 -11.24 -5.69 23.22
N PHE A 378 -10.64 -4.61 22.73
CA PHE A 378 -10.43 -3.36 23.46
C PHE A 378 -10.97 -2.17 22.66
N PRO A 379 -12.20 -1.71 22.94
CA PRO A 379 -12.64 -0.40 22.47
C PRO A 379 -11.97 0.66 23.35
N VAL A 380 -11.22 1.57 22.75
CA VAL A 380 -10.44 2.58 23.47
C VAL A 380 -10.52 3.94 22.80
N GLU A 381 -10.47 4.98 23.63
CA GLU A 381 -10.43 6.37 23.15
C GLU A 381 -9.19 7.13 23.66
N GLY A 382 -8.65 8.02 22.83
CA GLY A 382 -7.56 8.93 23.20
C GLY A 382 -6.35 8.25 23.87
N LEU A 383 -6.18 8.43 25.19
CA LEU A 383 -5.05 7.90 25.97
C LEU A 383 -5.28 6.47 26.48
N GLU A 384 -6.50 5.93 26.36
CA GLU A 384 -6.83 4.59 26.83
C GLU A 384 -6.13 3.48 26.03
N ILE A 385 -5.61 3.80 24.85
CA ILE A 385 -4.80 2.89 24.04
C ILE A 385 -3.58 2.35 24.81
N SER A 386 -2.96 3.16 25.69
CA SER A 386 -1.89 2.68 26.60
C SER A 386 -2.38 1.59 27.54
N ASN A 387 -3.63 1.67 28.02
CA ASN A 387 -4.20 0.65 28.90
C ASN A 387 -4.45 -0.66 28.15
N ALA A 388 -4.94 -0.60 26.91
CA ALA A 388 -5.13 -1.79 26.07
C ALA A 388 -3.80 -2.50 25.81
N PHE A 389 -2.78 -1.76 25.34
CA PHE A 389 -1.44 -2.31 25.14
C PHE A 389 -0.82 -2.86 26.43
N ALA A 390 -1.01 -2.18 27.57
CA ALA A 390 -0.54 -2.68 28.86
C ALA A 390 -1.23 -3.98 29.29
N ALA A 391 -2.52 -4.15 29.02
CA ALA A 391 -3.29 -5.36 29.30
C ALA A 391 -2.86 -6.54 28.39
N ILE A 392 -2.65 -6.28 27.10
CA ILE A 392 -2.12 -7.27 26.16
C ILE A 392 -0.71 -7.70 26.58
N GLY A 393 0.16 -6.74 26.89
CA GLY A 393 1.52 -7.03 27.35
C GLY A 393 1.56 -7.87 28.63
N GLN A 394 0.59 -7.70 29.54
CA GLN A 394 0.45 -8.57 30.72
C GLN A 394 0.13 -10.01 30.36
N ASN A 395 -0.84 -10.22 29.47
CA ASN A 395 -1.21 -11.56 29.01
C ASN A 395 -0.02 -12.26 28.36
N ILE A 396 0.70 -11.57 27.47
CA ILE A 396 1.88 -12.12 26.80
C ILE A 396 3.00 -12.44 27.81
N SER A 397 3.27 -11.56 28.78
CA SER A 397 4.30 -11.81 29.79
C SER A 397 3.94 -12.97 30.73
N LEU A 398 2.65 -13.20 31.04
CA LEU A 398 2.21 -14.36 31.82
C LEU A 398 2.43 -15.69 31.07
N LEU A 399 2.26 -15.69 29.75
CA LEU A 399 2.57 -16.85 28.89
C LEU A 399 4.06 -17.19 28.92
N ARG A 400 4.95 -16.21 29.14
CA ARG A 400 6.39 -16.42 29.30
C ARG A 400 6.77 -17.09 30.62
N LEU A 401 5.94 -16.95 31.66
CA LEU A 401 6.23 -17.50 32.99
C LEU A 401 5.66 -18.91 33.19
N THR A 402 4.78 -19.35 32.31
CA THR A 402 4.02 -20.61 32.44
C THR A 402 4.42 -21.68 31.43
N ASN A 403 5.20 -21.33 30.41
CA ASN A 403 5.91 -22.22 29.49
C ASN A 403 7.41 -22.13 29.75
#